data_AF-A0A0L7QIZ3-F1
#
_entry.id   AF-A0A0L7QIZ3-F1
#
_cell.length_a   1.000
_cell.length_b   1.000
_cell.length_c   1.000
_cell.angle_alpha   90.00
_cell.angle_beta   90.00
_cell.angle_gamma   90.00
#
_symmetry.space_group_name_H-M   'P 1'
#
loop_
_entity.id
_entity.type
_entity.pdbx_description
1 polymer ?
#
loop_
_entity_poly.entity_id
_entity_poly.type
_entity_poly.pdbx_seq_one_letter_code
_entity_poly.pdbx_strand_id
1 'polypeptide(L)'
;MLWRVYKIKEYINITRCYKCHAYGHVSKHCSATQTCECCSSPDHLHEKCPTRTKPKCPLCTRFKRKDTNHSVRSKECPEYKRQLELYKDKVQWT
;
A
#
# COMPACT_ATOMS: atom_id res chain seq x y z
N MET A 1 26.75 36.45 8.99
CA MET A 1 26.06 35.17 9.24
C MET A 1 25.19 34.84 8.03
N LEU A 2 25.52 33.81 7.27
CA LEU A 2 24.78 33.40 6.07
C LEU A 2 23.73 32.36 6.44
N TRP A 3 22.46 32.76 6.43
CA TRP A 3 21.35 31.82 6.59
C TRP A 3 21.21 30.99 5.32
N ARG A 4 21.23 29.66 5.47
CA ARG A 4 20.98 28.71 4.36
C ARG A 4 19.59 28.12 4.54
N VAL A 5 18.81 28.15 3.46
CA VAL A 5 17.47 27.55 3.41
C VAL A 5 17.58 26.16 2.79
N TYR A 6 17.02 25.16 3.46
CA TYR A 6 16.92 23.81 2.95
C TYR A 6 15.46 23.42 2.77
N LYS A 7 15.15 22.74 1.66
CA LYS A 7 13.83 22.15 1.44
C LYS A 7 13.83 20.75 2.04
N ILE A 8 13.29 20.63 3.23
CA ILE A 8 13.09 19.33 3.88
C ILE A 8 11.74 18.79 3.42
N LYS A 9 11.72 17.54 2.95
CA LYS A 9 10.50 16.82 2.59
C LYS A 9 10.33 15.65 3.55
N GLU A 10 9.17 15.56 4.16
CA GLU A 10 8.84 14.45 5.05
C GLU A 10 8.82 13.13 4.28
N TYR A 11 9.57 12.15 4.77
CA TYR A 11 9.56 10.78 4.25
C TYR A 11 8.62 9.94 5.10
N ILE A 12 7.42 9.70 4.58
CA ILE A 12 6.42 8.85 5.23
C ILE A 12 6.43 7.48 4.56
N ASN A 13 6.76 6.44 5.33
CA ASN A 13 6.70 5.05 4.89
C ASN A 13 5.65 4.27 5.68
N ILE A 14 4.57 3.89 4.99
CA ILE A 14 3.47 3.15 5.60
C ILE A 14 3.75 1.65 5.47
N THR A 15 3.87 0.98 6.61
CA THR A 15 4.11 -0.47 6.65
C THR A 15 2.98 -1.22 5.94
N ARG A 16 3.34 -1.94 4.87
CA ARG A 16 2.47 -2.82 4.10
C ARG A 16 2.92 -4.27 4.28
N CYS A 17 1.96 -5.16 4.50
CA CYS A 17 2.20 -6.58 4.53
C CYS A 17 2.44 -7.13 3.11
N TYR A 18 3.54 -7.85 2.89
CA TYR A 18 3.82 -8.48 1.58
C TYR A 18 3.03 -9.77 1.36
N LYS A 19 2.40 -10.31 2.42
CA LYS A 19 1.58 -11.52 2.35
C LYS A 19 0.15 -11.23 1.89
N CYS A 20 -0.51 -10.25 2.52
CA CYS A 20 -1.91 -9.94 2.28
C CYS A 20 -2.19 -8.54 1.72
N HIS A 21 -1.14 -7.73 1.54
CA HIS A 21 -1.18 -6.37 1.00
C HIS A 21 -1.97 -5.33 1.81
N ALA A 22 -2.39 -5.66 3.03
CA ALA A 22 -2.97 -4.71 3.97
C ALA A 22 -1.89 -3.87 4.67
N TYR A 23 -2.29 -2.71 5.19
CA TYR A 23 -1.42 -1.82 5.97
C TYR A 23 -1.48 -2.12 7.46
N GLY A 24 -0.44 -1.72 8.20
CA GLY A 24 -0.40 -1.76 9.67
C GLY A 24 0.28 -2.99 10.29
N HIS A 25 0.73 -3.95 9.48
CA HIS A 25 1.54 -5.08 9.94
C HIS A 25 2.49 -5.58 8.86
N VAL A 26 3.52 -6.34 9.25
CA VAL A 26 4.45 -7.03 8.35
C VAL A 26 4.08 -8.50 8.18
N SER A 27 4.60 -9.15 7.14
CA SER A 27 4.28 -10.55 6.80
C SER A 27 4.51 -11.54 7.96
N LYS A 28 5.52 -11.30 8.81
CA LYS A 28 5.81 -12.12 10.00
C LYS A 28 4.63 -12.22 10.97
N HIS A 29 3.82 -11.17 11.07
CA HIS A 29 2.67 -11.10 11.96
C HIS A 29 1.34 -11.28 11.21
N CYS A 30 1.38 -11.80 9.98
CA CYS A 30 0.20 -11.96 9.14
C CYS A 30 -0.34 -13.39 9.22
N SER A 31 -1.58 -13.52 9.71
CA SER A 31 -2.34 -14.78 9.75
C SER A 31 -3.07 -15.11 8.45
N ALA A 32 -3.20 -14.15 7.52
CA ALA A 32 -3.88 -14.37 6.24
C ALA A 32 -3.05 -15.26 5.30
N THR A 33 -3.68 -15.81 4.27
CA THR A 33 -3.00 -16.52 3.18
C THR A 33 -2.18 -15.54 2.32
N GLN A 34 -1.12 -16.05 1.69
CA GLN A 34 -0.41 -15.28 0.67
C GLN A 34 -1.35 -15.00 -0.49
N THR A 35 -1.38 -13.76 -0.95
CA THR A 35 -2.16 -13.36 -2.11
C THR A 35 -1.26 -12.72 -3.17
N CYS A 36 -1.70 -12.81 -4.42
CA CYS A 36 -1.04 -12.18 -5.55
C CYS A 36 -1.27 -10.66 -5.52
N GLU A 37 -0.19 -9.90 -5.69
CA GLU A 37 -0.27 -8.43 -5.68
C GLU A 37 -0.95 -7.84 -6.94
N CYS A 38 -1.09 -8.62 -8.01
CA CYS A 38 -1.72 -8.17 -9.25
C CYS A 38 -3.21 -8.51 -9.35
N CYS A 39 -3.66 -9.63 -8.79
CA CYS A 39 -5.02 -10.12 -9.02
C CYS A 39 -5.74 -10.51 -7.73
N SER A 40 -5.09 -10.40 -6.57
CA SER A 40 -5.61 -10.81 -5.27
C SER A 40 -5.92 -12.30 -5.12
N SER A 41 -5.53 -13.14 -6.07
CA SER A 41 -5.70 -14.60 -5.98
C SER A 41 -4.73 -15.21 -4.95
N PRO A 42 -5.17 -16.18 -4.11
CA PRO A 42 -4.27 -16.92 -3.23
C PRO A 42 -3.49 -18.05 -3.93
N ASP A 43 -3.84 -18.36 -5.18
CA ASP A 43 -3.34 -19.53 -5.91
C ASP A 43 -1.88 -19.40 -6.37
N HIS A 44 -1.41 -18.16 -6.59
CA HIS A 44 -0.08 -17.90 -7.15
C HIS A 44 0.55 -16.63 -6.60
N LEU A 45 1.86 -16.52 -6.80
CA LEU A 45 2.65 -15.31 -6.56
C LEU A 45 2.66 -14.40 -7.79
N HIS A 46 3.10 -13.15 -7.61
CA HIS A 46 3.20 -12.15 -8.69
C HIS A 46 3.90 -12.69 -9.95
N GLU A 47 4.98 -13.45 -9.76
CA GLU A 47 5.81 -13.99 -10.85
C GLU A 47 5.07 -14.98 -11.75
N LYS A 48 4.10 -15.71 -11.18
CA LYS A 48 3.27 -16.70 -11.90
C LYS A 48 1.88 -16.17 -12.22
N CYS A 49 1.66 -14.85 -12.13
CA CYS A 49 0.35 -14.26 -12.36
C CYS A 49 0.00 -14.23 -13.86
N PRO A 50 -1.09 -14.88 -14.30
CA PRO A 50 -1.49 -14.88 -15.71
C PRO A 50 -1.98 -13.50 -16.18
N THR A 51 -2.38 -12.62 -15.25
CA THR A 51 -2.94 -11.29 -15.55
C THR A 51 -2.01 -10.15 -15.14
N ARG A 52 -0.69 -10.33 -15.30
CA ARG A 52 0.31 -9.32 -14.92
C ARG A 52 0.14 -7.97 -15.63
N THR A 53 -0.42 -7.98 -16.83
CA THR A 53 -0.66 -6.77 -17.65
C THR A 53 -1.81 -5.91 -17.16
N LYS A 54 -2.71 -6.42 -16.31
CA LYS A 54 -3.89 -5.71 -15.78
C LYS A 54 -3.88 -5.76 -14.25
N PRO A 55 -3.05 -4.93 -13.58
CA PRO A 55 -2.96 -4.92 -12.14
C PRO A 55 -4.27 -4.44 -11.52
N LYS A 56 -4.78 -5.22 -10.58
CA LYS A 56 -5.88 -4.88 -9.70
C LYS A 56 -5.36 -4.78 -8.27
N CYS A 57 -5.62 -3.67 -7.61
CA CYS A 57 -5.20 -3.45 -6.24
C CYS A 57 -5.98 -4.38 -5.29
N PRO A 58 -5.34 -5.37 -4.64
CA PRO A 58 -6.01 -6.34 -3.77
C PRO A 58 -6.75 -5.68 -2.62
N LEU A 59 -6.21 -4.57 -2.10
CA LEU A 59 -6.80 -3.85 -0.99
C LEU A 59 -8.06 -3.09 -1.43
N CYS A 60 -8.00 -2.36 -2.54
CA CYS A 60 -9.17 -1.68 -3.11
C CYS A 60 -10.25 -2.66 -3.54
N THR A 61 -9.88 -3.82 -4.09
CA THR A 61 -10.82 -4.90 -4.41
C THR A 61 -11.48 -5.46 -3.14
N ARG A 62 -10.71 -5.72 -2.08
CA ARG A 62 -11.23 -6.20 -0.78
C ARG A 62 -12.21 -5.21 -0.15
N PHE A 63 -11.91 -3.90 -0.21
CA PHE A 63 -12.76 -2.84 0.30
C PHE A 63 -13.82 -2.34 -0.70
N LYS A 64 -14.00 -3.03 -1.83
CA LYS A 64 -15.01 -2.72 -2.87
C LYS A 64 -14.97 -1.24 -3.32
N ARG A 65 -13.77 -0.70 -3.54
CA ARG A 65 -13.59 0.66 -4.09
C ARG A 65 -13.93 0.69 -5.58
N LYS A 66 -14.29 1.88 -6.08
CA LYS A 66 -14.59 2.11 -7.51
C LYS A 66 -13.32 2.01 -8.36
N ASP A 67 -12.27 2.69 -7.94
CA ASP A 67 -10.95 2.59 -8.57
C ASP A 67 -10.17 1.40 -8.00
N THR A 68 -10.00 0.37 -8.82
CA THR A 68 -9.26 -0.86 -8.47
C THR A 68 -8.17 -1.20 -9.48
N ASN A 69 -8.14 -0.55 -10.66
CA ASN A 69 -7.25 -0.90 -11.77
C ASN A 69 -5.91 -0.17 -11.65
N HIS A 70 -5.20 -0.43 -10.55
CA HIS A 70 -3.88 0.11 -10.29
C HIS A 70 -3.05 -0.89 -9.47
N SER A 71 -1.73 -0.70 -9.49
CA SER A 71 -0.82 -1.49 -8.66
C SER A 71 -1.00 -1.17 -7.17
N VAL A 72 -0.75 -2.15 -6.30
CA VAL A 72 -0.72 -1.99 -4.83
C VAL A 72 0.24 -0.87 -4.38
N ARG A 73 1.24 -0.55 -5.20
CA ARG A 73 2.26 0.47 -4.93
C ARG A 73 1.91 1.85 -5.49
N SER A 74 0.75 2.00 -6.14
CA SER A 74 0.29 3.28 -6.68
C SER A 74 0.03 4.27 -5.53
N LYS A 75 0.53 5.51 -5.69
CA LYS A 75 0.29 6.61 -4.74
C LYS A 75 -1.13 7.16 -4.87
N GLU A 76 -1.75 6.89 -6.00
CA GLU A 76 -3.11 7.29 -6.35
C GLU A 76 -4.14 6.37 -5.69
N CYS A 77 -3.71 5.20 -5.18
CA CYS A 77 -4.55 4.24 -4.49
C CYS A 77 -5.37 4.90 -3.36
N PRO A 78 -6.72 4.82 -3.40
CA PRO A 78 -7.58 5.41 -2.39
C PRO A 78 -7.28 4.92 -0.96
N GLU A 79 -6.95 3.64 -0.81
CA GLU A 79 -6.61 3.07 0.50
C GLU A 79 -5.24 3.51 1.00
N TYR A 80 -4.29 3.72 0.08
CA TYR A 80 -2.99 4.29 0.45
C TYR A 80 -3.15 5.73 0.96
N LYS A 81 -3.93 6.56 0.26
CA LYS A 81 -4.21 7.94 0.68
C LYS A 81 -4.89 7.99 2.05
N ARG A 82 -5.91 7.16 2.25
CA ARG A 82 -6.59 7.05 3.55
C ARG A 82 -5.63 6.67 4.67
N GLN A 83 -4.75 5.69 4.42
CA GLN A 83 -3.76 5.27 5.43
C GLN A 83 -2.69 6.36 5.68
N LEU A 84 -2.36 7.15 4.66
CA LEU A 84 -1.43 8.27 4.78
C LEU A 84 -2.00 9.39 5.65
N GLU A 85 -3.28 9.72 5.49
CA GLU A 85 -3.99 10.68 6.36
C GLU A 85 -3.96 10.21 7.81
N LEU A 86 -4.35 8.95 8.07
CA LEU A 86 -4.31 8.36 9.41
C LEU A 86 -2.90 8.34 10.02
N TYR A 87 -1.87 8.18 9.19
CA TYR A 87 -0.49 8.24 9.66
C TYR A 87 -0.08 9.66 10.03
N LYS A 88 -0.43 10.65 9.19
CA LYS A 88 -0.16 12.06 9.46
C LYS A 88 -0.83 12.52 10.75
N ASP A 89 -2.10 12.15 10.95
CA ASP A 89 -2.84 12.49 12.17
C ASP A 89 -2.19 11.91 13.43
N LYS A 90 -1.56 10.73 13.34
CA LYS A 90 -0.82 10.13 14.45
C LYS A 90 0.53 10.77 14.71
N VAL A 91 1.16 11.34 13.70
CA VAL A 91 2.50 11.95 13.78
C VAL A 91 2.41 13.44 14.15
N GLN A 92 1.30 14.10 13.84
CA GLN A 92 1.02 15.43 14.38
C GLN A 92 0.79 15.31 15.88
N TRP A 93 1.87 15.54 16.64
CA TRP A 93 1.82 15.77 18.07
C TRP A 93 0.94 17.01 18.31
N THR A 94 -0.22 16.82 18.92
CA THR A 94 -0.83 17.85 19.77
C THR A 94 0.13 18.22 20.88
#